data_AF-A0AAW2YTT0-F1
#
_entry.id   AF-A0AAW2YTT0-F1
#
_cell.length_a   1.000
_cell.length_b   1.000
_cell.length_c   1.000
_cell.angle_alpha   90.00
_cell.angle_beta   90.00
_cell.angle_gamma   90.00
#
_symmetry.space_group_name_H-M   'P 1'
#
loop_
_entity.id
_entity.type
_entity.pdbx_description
1 polymer ?
#
loop_
_entity_poly.entity_id
_entity_poly.type
_entity_poly.pdbx_seq_one_letter_code
_entity_poly.pdbx_strand_id
1 'polypeptide(L)'
;MMNILLLVLCFITVLAQSIVAEPLNVYVVPHSHWDVGWIKTPDEYYNDQVSKIIDSTLEAVHANKNRRFIYSEIAYMERWWVTSTQRQK
;
A
#
# COMPACT_ATOMS: atom_id res chain seq x y z
N MET A 1 -38.57 -22.81 36.77
CA MET A 1 -38.07 -23.42 35.52
C MET A 1 -37.79 -22.36 34.44
N MET A 2 -38.71 -21.42 34.18
CA MET A 2 -38.56 -20.36 33.16
C MET A 2 -37.40 -19.39 33.40
N ASN A 3 -37.12 -18.98 34.65
CA ASN A 3 -36.03 -18.03 34.97
C ASN A 3 -34.62 -18.62 34.80
N ILE A 4 -34.45 -19.93 35.03
CA ILE A 4 -33.16 -20.60 34.82
C ILE A 4 -32.89 -20.73 33.31
N LEU A 5 -33.91 -21.06 32.52
CA LEU A 5 -33.78 -21.12 31.06
C LEU A 5 -33.42 -19.75 30.46
N LEU A 6 -34.02 -18.67 30.97
CA LEU A 6 -33.71 -17.30 30.53
C LEU A 6 -32.27 -16.89 30.87
N LEU A 7 -31.79 -17.25 32.06
CA LEU A 7 -30.41 -16.95 32.48
C LEU A 7 -29.39 -17.74 31.67
N VAL A 8 -29.66 -19.01 31.37
CA VAL A 8 -28.82 -19.84 30.51
C VAL A 8 -28.78 -19.28 29.09
N LEU A 9 -29.93 -18.86 28.54
CA LEU A 9 -29.98 -18.23 27.22
C LEU A 9 -29.17 -16.93 27.19
N CYS A 10 -29.30 -16.10 28.22
CA CYS A 10 -28.60 -14.82 28.33
C CYS A 10 -27.07 -15.04 28.46
N PHE A 11 -26.64 -16.06 29.21
CA PHE A 11 -25.23 -16.44 29.29
C PHE A 11 -24.68 -16.92 27.94
N ILE A 12 -25.44 -17.73 27.20
CA ILE A 12 -25.04 -18.21 25.88
C ILE A 12 -24.90 -17.04 24.89
N THR A 13 -25.84 -16.08 24.90
CA THR A 13 -25.76 -14.92 24.00
C THR A 13 -24.60 -13.99 24.36
N VAL A 14 -24.35 -13.74 25.65
CA VAL A 14 -23.21 -12.91 26.10
C VAL A 14 -21.87 -13.56 25.75
N LEU A 15 -21.75 -14.88 25.88
CA LEU A 15 -20.55 -15.62 25.47
C LEU A 15 -20.38 -15.61 23.94
N ALA A 16 -21.46 -15.78 23.17
CA ALA A 16 -21.41 -15.71 21.71
C ALA A 16 -20.98 -14.32 21.21
N GLN A 17 -21.36 -13.24 21.91
CA GLN A 17 -20.93 -11.88 21.58
C GLN A 17 -19.42 -11.68 21.74
N SER A 18 -18.78 -12.40 22.68
CA SER A 18 -17.32 -12.26 22.94
C SER A 18 -16.42 -12.87 21.86
N ILE A 19 -17.00 -13.64 20.92
CA ILE A 19 -16.29 -14.33 19.85
C ILE A 19 -16.30 -13.53 18.53
N VAL A 20 -17.17 -12.52 18.41
CA VAL A 20 -17.34 -11.71 17.18
C VAL A 20 -16.72 -10.32 17.35
N ALA A 21 -15.41 -10.28 17.56
CA ALA A 21 -14.66 -9.05 17.30
C ALA A 21 -14.23 -9.07 15.84
N GLU A 22 -14.73 -8.12 15.03
CA GLU A 22 -14.28 -7.96 13.66
C GLU A 22 -12.75 -7.75 13.63
N PRO A 23 -12.01 -8.48 12.77
CA PRO A 23 -10.56 -8.33 12.69
C PRO A 23 -10.18 -6.92 12.24
N LEU A 24 -9.13 -6.35 12.85
CA LEU A 24 -8.57 -5.07 12.41
C LEU A 24 -7.98 -5.20 11.01
N ASN A 25 -8.50 -4.42 10.07
CA ASN A 25 -7.92 -4.32 8.74
C ASN A 25 -6.72 -3.38 8.76
N VAL A 26 -5.53 -3.90 8.41
CA VAL A 26 -4.30 -3.11 8.28
C VAL A 26 -3.90 -3.05 6.82
N TYR A 27 -3.80 -1.84 6.27
CA TYR A 27 -3.36 -1.60 4.90
C TYR A 27 -1.95 -1.03 4.91
N VAL A 28 -1.00 -1.78 4.37
CA VAL A 28 0.36 -1.29 4.12
C VAL A 28 0.38 -0.64 2.74
N VAL A 29 0.74 0.65 2.68
CA VAL A 29 0.78 1.43 1.43
C VAL A 29 2.23 1.86 1.15
N PRO A 30 2.99 1.05 0.37
CA PRO A 30 4.33 1.41 -0.04
C PRO A 30 4.34 2.66 -0.92
N HIS A 31 5.25 3.57 -0.62
CA HIS A 31 5.45 4.83 -1.34
C HIS A 31 6.91 5.26 -1.23
N SER A 32 7.32 6.20 -2.10
CA SER A 32 8.58 6.92 -2.01
C SER A 32 8.30 8.37 -2.36
N HIS A 33 8.77 9.29 -1.54
CA HIS A 33 8.66 10.72 -1.81
C HIS A 33 9.83 11.19 -2.66
N TRP A 34 9.55 11.94 -3.73
CA TRP A 34 10.57 12.43 -4.67
C TRP A 34 10.48 13.95 -4.82
N ASP A 35 11.22 14.68 -4.01
CA ASP A 35 11.27 16.14 -4.11
C ASP A 35 11.70 16.58 -5.52
N VAL A 36 10.84 17.36 -6.20
CA VAL A 36 11.16 17.96 -7.50
C VAL A 36 12.04 19.20 -7.28
N GLY A 37 13.27 18.94 -6.83
CA GLY A 37 14.19 19.97 -6.37
C GLY A 37 14.05 20.24 -4.87
N TRP A 38 15.16 20.11 -4.15
CA TRP A 38 15.29 20.45 -2.73
C TRP A 38 16.76 20.70 -2.38
N ILE A 39 17.48 19.68 -1.91
CA ILE A 39 18.94 19.75 -1.68
C ILE A 39 19.72 19.46 -2.97
N LYS A 40 19.14 18.66 -3.87
CA LYS A 40 19.61 18.46 -5.24
C LYS A 40 18.65 19.09 -6.23
N THR A 41 19.14 19.36 -7.42
CA THR A 41 18.32 19.75 -8.56
C THR A 41 17.41 18.60 -9.00
N PRO A 42 16.31 18.89 -9.73
CA PRO A 42 15.46 17.83 -10.24
C PRO A 42 16.21 16.80 -11.11
N ASP A 43 17.16 17.25 -11.93
CA ASP A 43 17.98 16.40 -12.79
C ASP A 43 18.89 15.45 -12.01
N GLU A 44 19.56 15.95 -10.99
CA GLU A 44 20.43 15.14 -10.13
C GLU A 44 19.61 14.08 -9.39
N TYR A 45 18.46 14.44 -8.82
CA TYR A 45 17.56 13.46 -8.21
C TYR A 45 17.10 12.40 -9.21
N TYR A 46 16.74 12.80 -10.42
CA TYR A 46 16.27 11.86 -11.45
C TYR A 46 17.35 10.85 -11.85
N ASN A 47 18.54 11.35 -12.16
CA ASN A 47 19.65 10.53 -12.66
C ASN A 47 20.24 9.65 -11.56
N ASP A 48 20.35 10.15 -10.33
CA ASP A 48 20.98 9.42 -9.25
C ASP A 48 20.04 8.40 -8.61
N GLN A 49 18.74 8.72 -8.51
CA GLN A 49 17.80 8.04 -7.62
C GLN A 49 16.47 7.69 -8.30
N VAL A 50 15.68 8.67 -8.73
CA VAL A 50 14.26 8.45 -9.07
C VAL A 50 14.09 7.45 -10.22
N SER A 51 14.90 7.54 -11.28
CA SER A 51 14.86 6.58 -12.40
C SER A 51 15.02 5.12 -11.93
N LYS A 52 16.00 4.87 -11.07
CA LYS A 52 16.29 3.54 -10.49
C LYS A 52 15.19 3.05 -9.56
N ILE A 53 14.57 3.97 -8.80
CA ILE A 53 13.43 3.65 -7.94
C ILE A 53 12.24 3.20 -8.79
N ILE A 54 11.93 3.90 -9.89
CA ILE A 54 10.84 3.51 -10.79
C ILE A 54 11.10 2.11 -11.37
N ASP A 55 12.29 1.89 -11.95
CA ASP A 55 12.62 0.60 -12.58
C ASP A 55 12.55 -0.57 -11.60
N SER A 56 13.19 -0.44 -10.43
CA SER A 56 13.19 -1.51 -9.42
C SER A 56 11.80 -1.76 -8.83
N THR A 57 10.98 -0.71 -8.68
CA THR A 57 9.61 -0.88 -8.18
C THR A 57 8.72 -1.53 -9.22
N LEU A 58 8.88 -1.20 -10.51
CA LEU A 58 8.16 -1.85 -11.61
C LEU A 58 8.49 -3.35 -11.66
N GLU A 59 9.77 -3.71 -11.58
CA GLU A 59 10.20 -5.11 -11.47
C GLU A 59 9.59 -5.81 -10.26
N ALA A 60 9.62 -5.16 -9.09
CA ALA A 60 9.09 -5.73 -7.86
C ALA A 60 7.57 -5.99 -7.95
N VAL A 61 6.80 -5.04 -8.50
CA VAL A 61 5.34 -5.17 -8.67
C VAL A 61 5.01 -6.22 -9.73
N HIS A 62 5.75 -6.28 -10.84
CA HIS A 62 5.55 -7.32 -11.86
C HIS A 62 5.87 -8.73 -11.36
N ALA A 63 6.89 -8.88 -10.50
CA ALA A 63 7.25 -10.16 -9.92
C ALA A 63 6.16 -10.72 -8.97
N ASN A 64 5.28 -9.88 -8.41
CA ASN A 64 4.21 -10.32 -7.53
C ASN A 64 2.96 -9.43 -7.66
N LYS A 65 1.90 -9.99 -8.25
CA LYS A 65 0.61 -9.32 -8.49
C LYS A 65 -0.11 -8.83 -7.23
N ASN A 66 0.30 -9.24 -6.03
CA ASN A 66 -0.25 -8.75 -4.76
C ASN A 66 0.46 -7.50 -4.24
N ARG A 67 1.63 -7.15 -4.78
CA ARG A 67 2.33 -5.92 -4.42
C ARG A 67 1.61 -4.71 -4.99
N ARG A 68 1.70 -3.60 -4.26
CA ARG A 68 1.13 -2.30 -4.61
C ARG A 68 2.17 -1.23 -4.32
N PHE A 69 2.14 -0.15 -5.08
CA PHE A 69 2.97 1.02 -4.86
C PHE A 69 2.22 2.26 -5.36
N ILE A 70 2.38 3.39 -4.68
CA ILE A 70 1.80 4.67 -5.11
C ILE A 70 2.91 5.67 -5.43
N TYR A 71 2.66 6.52 -6.43
CA TYR A 71 3.54 7.61 -6.85
C TYR A 71 2.74 8.91 -6.92
N SER A 72 3.37 10.05 -6.63
CA SER A 72 2.70 11.35 -6.60
C SER A 72 3.28 12.35 -7.61
N GLU A 73 4.58 12.32 -7.85
CA GLU A 73 5.28 13.38 -8.58
C GLU A 73 5.35 13.10 -10.09
N ILE A 74 4.34 13.59 -10.81
CA ILE A 74 4.18 13.36 -12.26
C ILE A 74 5.33 13.91 -13.10
N ALA A 75 6.04 14.96 -12.65
CA ALA A 75 7.19 15.51 -13.36
C ALA A 75 8.28 14.44 -13.61
N TYR A 76 8.54 13.58 -12.62
CA TYR A 76 9.49 12.49 -12.79
C TYR A 76 8.90 11.32 -13.57
N MET A 77 7.62 11.02 -13.38
CA MET A 77 6.94 9.96 -14.13
C MET A 77 6.88 10.28 -15.63
N GLU A 78 6.58 11.52 -16.01
CA GLU A 78 6.59 12.00 -17.39
C GLU A 78 7.98 11.84 -18.01
N ARG A 79 9.02 12.30 -17.30
CA ARG A 79 10.40 12.16 -17.75
C ARG A 79 10.79 10.71 -17.95
N TRP A 80 10.48 9.84 -16.99
CA TRP A 80 10.73 8.41 -17.09
C TRP A 80 9.99 7.80 -18.28
N TRP A 81 8.72 8.16 -18.47
CA TRP A 81 7.92 7.68 -19.58
C TRP A 81 8.52 8.05 -20.94
N VAL A 82 9.00 9.28 -21.12
CA VAL A 82 9.64 9.69 -22.38
C VAL A 82 10.92 8.89 -22.65
N THR A 83 11.70 8.58 -21.61
CA THR A 83 12.97 7.84 -21.77
C THR A 83 12.81 6.31 -21.75
N SER A 84 11.62 5.79 -21.43
CA SER A 84 11.36 4.36 -21.30
C SER A 84 11.22 3.62 -22.63
N THR A 85 11.63 2.35 -22.63
CA THR A 85 11.46 1.45 -23.77
C THR A 85 9.98 1.09 -23.98
N GLN A 86 9.61 0.64 -25.18
CA GLN A 86 8.25 0.17 -25.48
C GLN A 86 7.82 -1.03 -24.63
N ARG A 87 8.76 -1.80 -24.09
CA ARG A 87 8.46 -2.93 -23.21
C ARG A 87 8.10 -2.50 -21.78
N GLN A 88 8.63 -1.36 -21.35
CA GLN A 88 8.37 -0.79 -20.03
C GLN A 88 7.05 0.00 -19.98
N LYS A 89 6.57 0.45 -21.14
CA LYS A 89 5.28 1.13 -21.33
C LYS A 89 4.13 0.12 -21.44
#